data_AF-A0AA37N9V8-F1
#
_entry.id   AF-A0AA37N9V8-F1
#
_cell.length_a   1.000
_cell.length_b   1.000
_cell.length_c   1.000
_cell.angle_alpha   90.00
_cell.angle_beta   90.00
_cell.angle_gamma   90.00
#
_symmetry.space_group_name_H-M   'P 1'
#
loop_
_entity.id
_entity.type
_entity.pdbx_description
1 polymer ?
#
loop_
_entity_poly.entity_id
_entity_poly.type
_entity_poly.pdbx_seq_one_letter_code
_entity_poly.pdbx_strand_id
1 'polypeptide(L)'
;MKPVAETARELDYDYGHMTLGECIRVAEETRMSVGEVILREAVDSTGLTGEQVAASMEEAFAHNLCAAGIGATTGRSFLLGAVGQDLAAEDGAKIAGDPFVDRIVTYTLAAQVGNHTIGLCPCAGTGDACPYTGFVKAVKEFYTDKDLITRVMAVILKIGGIFRVGKRTTGCNMEGIGAGAAASAAAFVELAGGTPAQMERAVVLAISPTISVPCTPRVLVPGLCATHIGGGILIARLASQLAMHTSIPSTVPVDVMIAMAAQCHLASAKHVVPVTIEYMEPFFKHDERVEAYIDPAVREAEKLRQEELIVRAAAESRELARRANPITKPFAEAVVGGSSQGVGSPTNCGRIAHFLSEGRIKKVKIELYSELFARRAINVPGILMAAVDGAGTSDADAYREILAEVRRRGIEVEILEVDEPSVQRVTIEAEKQNSMVDSLNRGGARLVLRDASPSVERAREIAEELNIVLIDQ
;
A
#
# COMPACT_ATOMS: atom_id res chain seq x y z
N MET A 1 9.53 -28.98 24.20
CA MET A 1 9.04 -28.28 22.98
C MET A 1 9.17 -29.25 21.82
N LYS A 2 8.17 -29.32 20.93
CA LYS A 2 8.27 -30.10 19.70
C LYS A 2 9.41 -29.53 18.81
N PRO A 3 10.21 -30.36 18.14
CA PRO A 3 11.18 -29.89 17.15
C PRO A 3 10.50 -29.11 16.01
N VAL A 4 11.15 -28.05 15.53
CA VAL A 4 10.65 -27.21 14.43
C VAL A 4 10.45 -28.05 13.16
N ALA A 5 11.45 -28.87 12.79
CA ALA A 5 11.40 -29.74 11.62
C ALA A 5 10.29 -30.82 11.70
N GLU A 6 9.95 -31.30 12.89
CA GLU A 6 8.85 -32.25 13.07
C GLU A 6 7.50 -31.56 12.89
N THR A 7 7.34 -30.38 13.50
CA THR A 7 6.13 -29.57 13.39
C THR A 7 5.85 -29.14 11.94
N ALA A 8 6.88 -28.70 11.21
CA ALA A 8 6.73 -28.34 9.80
C ALA A 8 6.28 -29.55 8.94
N ARG A 9 6.83 -30.75 9.20
CA ARG A 9 6.43 -31.98 8.50
C ARG A 9 5.01 -32.43 8.84
N GLU A 10 4.57 -32.29 10.09
CA GLU A 10 3.18 -32.56 10.50
C GLU A 10 2.18 -31.63 9.80
N LEU A 11 2.59 -30.41 9.48
CA LEU A 11 1.78 -29.41 8.77
C LEU A 11 1.89 -29.49 7.24
N ASP A 12 2.64 -30.45 6.70
CA ASP A 12 2.89 -30.64 5.25
C ASP A 12 3.62 -29.45 4.59
N TYR A 13 4.53 -28.80 5.32
CA TYR A 13 5.34 -27.69 4.82
C TYR A 13 6.69 -28.14 4.27
N ASP A 14 7.21 -27.39 3.28
CA ASP A 14 8.53 -27.60 2.67
C ASP A 14 9.65 -27.06 3.58
N TYR A 15 10.12 -27.90 4.51
CA TYR A 15 11.11 -27.51 5.51
C TYR A 15 12.48 -27.19 4.89
N GLY A 16 12.95 -25.96 5.09
CA GLY A 16 14.13 -25.38 4.41
C GLY A 16 13.74 -24.31 3.39
N HIS A 17 12.47 -24.29 2.97
CA HIS A 17 11.91 -23.35 2.01
C HIS A 17 10.57 -22.77 2.47
N MET A 18 10.29 -22.79 3.78
CA MET A 18 8.99 -22.36 4.31
C MET A 18 8.68 -20.91 3.91
N THR A 19 7.41 -20.62 3.65
CA THR A 19 6.93 -19.24 3.50
C THR A 19 7.02 -18.47 4.81
N LEU A 20 6.80 -17.16 4.79
CA LEU A 20 6.73 -16.40 6.03
C LEU A 20 5.53 -16.85 6.88
N GLY A 21 4.36 -17.06 6.25
CA GLY A 21 3.16 -17.54 6.95
C GLY A 21 3.38 -18.91 7.59
N GLU A 22 4.08 -19.82 6.91
CA GLU A 22 4.45 -21.14 7.44
C GLU A 22 5.40 -21.03 8.64
N CYS A 23 6.45 -20.18 8.55
CA CYS A 23 7.33 -19.90 9.69
C CYS A 23 6.55 -19.36 10.90
N ILE A 24 5.58 -18.46 10.66
CA ILE A 24 4.71 -17.89 11.70
C ILE A 24 3.85 -18.99 12.33
N ARG A 25 3.21 -19.84 11.52
CA ARG A 25 2.37 -20.93 12.04
C ARG A 25 3.18 -21.92 12.87
N VAL A 26 4.36 -22.31 12.41
CA VAL A 26 5.26 -23.18 13.18
C VAL A 26 5.70 -22.52 14.49
N ALA A 27 5.95 -21.21 14.50
CA ALA A 27 6.28 -20.47 15.72
C ALA A 27 5.13 -20.50 16.75
N GLU A 28 3.87 -20.40 16.30
CA GLU A 28 2.69 -20.54 17.17
C GLU A 28 2.60 -21.93 17.80
N GLU A 29 2.74 -22.99 16.99
CA GLU A 29 2.64 -24.39 17.46
C GLU A 29 3.77 -24.76 18.42
N THR A 30 4.99 -24.28 18.15
CA THR A 30 6.17 -24.58 18.95
C THR A 30 6.35 -23.65 20.16
N ARG A 31 5.54 -22.58 20.25
CA ARG A 31 5.65 -21.49 21.24
C ARG A 31 7.02 -20.82 21.25
N MET A 32 7.52 -20.56 20.05
CA MET A 32 8.82 -19.91 19.80
C MET A 32 8.60 -18.55 19.15
N SER A 33 9.62 -17.69 19.14
CA SER A 33 9.57 -16.51 18.27
C SER A 33 9.78 -16.94 16.81
N VAL A 34 9.30 -16.11 15.88
CA VAL A 34 9.43 -16.39 14.45
C VAL A 34 10.91 -16.36 14.04
N GLY A 35 11.70 -15.44 14.59
CA GLY A 35 13.14 -15.41 14.36
C GLY A 35 13.87 -16.69 14.76
N GLU A 36 13.48 -17.32 15.88
CA GLU A 36 14.06 -18.58 16.31
C GLU A 36 13.68 -19.74 15.37
N VAL A 37 12.44 -19.80 14.89
CA VAL A 37 12.02 -20.80 13.89
C VAL A 37 12.83 -20.68 12.60
N ILE A 38 13.02 -19.45 12.11
CA ILE A 38 13.82 -19.16 10.91
C ILE A 38 15.28 -19.59 11.11
N LEU A 39 15.88 -19.29 12.27
CA LEU A 39 17.25 -19.69 12.55
C LEU A 39 17.42 -21.21 12.59
N ARG A 40 16.48 -21.93 13.19
CA ARG A 40 16.53 -23.40 13.22
C ARG A 40 16.36 -24.02 11.85
N GLU A 41 15.44 -23.51 11.04
CA GLU A 41 15.34 -23.88 9.63
C GLU A 41 16.66 -23.67 8.90
N ALA A 42 17.32 -22.52 9.10
CA ALA A 42 18.60 -22.23 8.46
C ALA A 42 19.73 -23.18 8.90
N VAL A 43 19.82 -23.48 10.21
CA VAL A 43 20.78 -24.44 10.76
C VAL A 43 20.57 -25.83 10.16
N ASP A 44 19.32 -26.33 10.19
CA ASP A 44 19.01 -27.68 9.74
C ASP A 44 19.18 -27.85 8.22
N SER A 45 18.79 -26.84 7.43
CA SER A 45 18.86 -26.88 5.95
C SER A 45 20.28 -26.69 5.40
N THR A 46 21.14 -25.95 6.09
CA THR A 46 22.53 -25.70 5.64
C THR A 46 23.55 -26.67 6.25
N GLY A 47 23.21 -27.32 7.37
CA GLY A 47 24.14 -28.13 8.15
C GLY A 47 25.19 -27.32 8.91
N LEU A 48 25.07 -25.99 8.94
CA LEU A 48 25.96 -25.08 9.67
C LEU A 48 25.57 -25.00 11.15
N THR A 49 26.52 -24.69 12.03
CA THR A 49 26.20 -24.37 13.42
C THR A 49 25.49 -23.01 13.53
N GLY A 50 24.77 -22.77 14.63
CA GLY A 50 24.12 -21.47 14.88
C GLY A 50 25.10 -20.28 14.80
N GLU A 51 26.33 -20.45 15.29
CA GLU A 51 27.38 -19.43 15.20
C GLU A 51 27.83 -19.17 13.75
N GLN A 52 27.92 -20.22 12.92
CA GLN A 52 28.27 -20.09 11.50
C GLN A 52 27.14 -19.43 10.69
N VAL A 53 25.88 -19.74 11.00
CA VAL A 53 24.72 -19.05 10.41
C VAL A 53 24.75 -17.56 10.78
N ALA A 54 24.94 -17.24 12.06
CA ALA A 54 25.06 -15.85 12.51
C ALA A 54 26.23 -15.10 11.82
N ALA A 55 27.40 -15.73 11.73
CA ALA A 55 28.56 -15.16 11.05
C ALA A 55 28.29 -14.92 9.55
N SER A 56 27.56 -15.82 8.89
CA SER A 56 27.19 -15.66 7.47
C SER A 56 26.25 -14.48 7.26
N MET A 57 25.31 -14.25 8.19
CA MET A 57 24.43 -13.08 8.15
C MET A 57 25.20 -11.78 8.40
N GLU A 58 26.13 -11.76 9.34
CA GLU A 58 27.00 -10.60 9.61
C GLU A 58 27.84 -10.22 8.38
N GLU A 59 28.46 -11.23 7.74
CA GLU A 59 29.22 -11.02 6.50
C GLU A 59 28.34 -10.45 5.38
N ALA A 60 27.09 -10.92 5.26
CA ALA A 60 26.15 -10.41 4.26
C ALA A 60 25.84 -8.90 4.44
N PHE A 61 25.97 -8.35 5.64
CA PHE A 61 25.79 -6.92 5.91
C PHE A 61 27.08 -6.10 5.85
N ALA A 62 28.26 -6.71 5.82
CA ALA A 62 29.55 -6.04 5.97
C ALA A 62 29.75 -4.87 4.99
N HIS A 63 29.50 -5.09 3.69
CA HIS A 63 29.60 -4.05 2.66
C HIS A 63 28.67 -2.86 2.95
N ASN A 64 27.42 -3.15 3.27
CA ASN A 64 26.43 -2.10 3.46
C ASN A 64 26.61 -1.36 4.80
N LEU A 65 27.10 -2.01 5.84
CA LEU A 65 27.49 -1.35 7.09
C LEU A 65 28.68 -0.39 6.86
N CYS A 66 29.64 -0.78 6.02
CA CYS A 66 30.72 0.10 5.56
C CYS A 66 30.15 1.30 4.79
N ALA A 67 29.28 1.06 3.81
CA ALA A 67 28.59 2.11 3.07
C ALA A 67 27.83 3.08 4.01
N ALA A 68 27.10 2.56 4.99
CA ALA A 68 26.40 3.38 5.98
C ALA A 68 27.36 4.22 6.85
N GLY A 69 28.58 3.74 7.11
CA GLY A 69 29.62 4.53 7.77
C GLY A 69 30.10 5.69 6.90
N ILE A 70 30.39 5.41 5.63
CA ILE A 70 30.83 6.41 4.65
C ILE A 70 29.74 7.46 4.44
N GLY A 71 28.51 7.07 4.12
CA GLY A 71 27.45 8.03 3.86
C GLY A 71 27.01 8.86 5.06
N ALA A 72 27.31 8.42 6.29
CA ALA A 72 27.07 9.19 7.51
C ALA A 72 28.20 10.19 7.83
N THR A 73 29.35 10.11 7.16
CA THR A 73 30.55 10.89 7.51
C THR A 73 31.12 11.67 6.33
N THR A 74 31.51 11.00 5.24
CA THR A 74 32.26 11.61 4.14
C THR A 74 31.59 11.46 2.77
N GLY A 75 30.64 10.53 2.65
CA GLY A 75 30.00 10.17 1.39
C GLY A 75 29.05 11.26 0.86
N ARG A 76 29.02 11.43 -0.45
CA ARG A 76 28.10 12.35 -1.13
C ARG A 76 27.48 11.66 -2.34
N SER A 77 26.15 11.66 -2.37
CA SER A 77 25.35 11.02 -3.38
C SER A 77 25.01 11.99 -4.51
N PHE A 78 25.11 11.52 -5.75
CA PHE A 78 24.67 12.29 -6.92
C PHE A 78 23.14 12.46 -7.00
N LEU A 79 22.36 11.73 -6.18
CA LEU A 79 20.90 11.81 -6.12
C LEU A 79 20.40 12.33 -4.78
N LEU A 80 21.10 12.05 -3.68
CA LEU A 80 20.65 12.32 -2.31
C LEU A 80 21.53 13.35 -1.59
N GLY A 81 22.52 13.92 -2.27
CA GLY A 81 23.44 14.86 -1.67
C GLY A 81 24.17 14.27 -0.45
N ALA A 82 24.25 15.04 0.63
CA ALA A 82 24.90 14.65 1.88
C ALA A 82 23.90 14.27 2.98
N VAL A 83 22.66 13.89 2.64
CA VAL A 83 21.56 13.67 3.61
C VAL A 83 21.92 12.74 4.77
N GLY A 84 22.80 11.74 4.53
CA GLY A 84 23.28 10.85 5.59
C GLY A 84 24.14 11.58 6.64
N GLN A 85 24.97 12.53 6.22
CA GLN A 85 25.77 13.38 7.10
C GLN A 85 24.88 14.41 7.81
N ASP A 86 23.97 15.04 7.07
CA ASP A 86 23.05 16.06 7.59
C ASP A 86 22.22 15.52 8.77
N LEU A 87 21.80 14.25 8.70
CA LEU A 87 21.05 13.58 9.76
C LEU A 87 21.92 12.94 10.85
N ALA A 88 23.18 12.62 10.56
CA ALA A 88 24.12 12.04 11.52
C ALA A 88 24.82 13.10 12.38
N ALA A 89 24.79 14.37 11.97
CA ALA A 89 25.32 15.50 12.72
C ALA A 89 24.72 15.60 14.13
N GLU A 90 25.47 16.18 15.07
CA GLU A 90 25.06 16.32 16.47
C GLU A 90 23.75 17.14 16.60
N ASP A 91 23.66 18.23 15.83
CA ASP A 91 22.49 19.09 15.66
C ASP A 91 21.57 18.67 14.49
N GLY A 92 21.81 17.48 13.93
CA GLY A 92 21.02 16.91 12.84
C GLY A 92 19.54 16.73 13.21
N ALA A 93 18.67 16.98 12.24
CA ALA A 93 17.22 16.95 12.42
C ALA A 93 16.70 15.61 12.96
N LYS A 94 15.69 15.67 13.84
CA LYS A 94 14.98 14.51 14.38
C LYS A 94 13.68 14.31 13.61
N ILE A 95 13.55 13.19 12.89
CA ILE A 95 12.48 12.97 11.92
C ILE A 95 11.20 12.50 12.62
N ALA A 96 11.32 11.54 13.52
CA ALA A 96 10.23 10.95 14.29
C ALA A 96 10.26 11.36 15.76
N GLY A 97 11.40 11.85 16.27
CA GLY A 97 11.57 12.21 17.68
C GLY A 97 11.80 11.02 18.62
N ASP A 98 11.75 9.79 18.09
CA ASP A 98 12.19 8.56 18.74
C ASP A 98 13.66 8.32 18.35
N PRO A 99 14.62 8.32 19.31
CA PRO A 99 16.05 8.22 18.99
C PRO A 99 16.44 6.96 18.22
N PHE A 100 15.75 5.85 18.46
CA PHE A 100 16.04 4.58 17.79
C PHE A 100 15.51 4.61 16.36
N VAL A 101 14.27 5.06 16.15
CA VAL A 101 13.68 5.19 14.81
C VAL A 101 14.46 6.22 13.97
N ASP A 102 14.83 7.35 14.55
CA ASP A 102 15.65 8.36 13.89
C ASP A 102 17.00 7.78 13.44
N ARG A 103 17.65 6.99 14.32
CA ARG A 103 18.92 6.34 13.98
C ARG A 103 18.78 5.34 12.82
N ILE A 104 17.69 4.58 12.78
CA ILE A 104 17.40 3.65 11.68
C ILE A 104 17.25 4.43 10.35
N VAL A 105 16.50 5.53 10.35
CA VAL A 105 16.29 6.37 9.16
C VAL A 105 17.61 6.99 8.71
N THR A 106 18.39 7.58 9.62
CA THR A 106 19.71 8.15 9.33
C THR A 106 20.62 7.11 8.67
N TYR A 107 20.74 5.92 9.24
CA TYR A 107 21.61 4.89 8.67
C TYR A 107 21.08 4.25 7.39
N THR A 108 19.76 4.23 7.19
CA THR A 108 19.15 3.82 5.90
C THR A 108 19.58 4.78 4.79
N LEU A 109 19.42 6.08 5.01
CA LEU A 109 19.80 7.10 4.02
C LEU A 109 21.32 7.18 3.83
N ALA A 110 22.09 7.06 4.91
CA ALA A 110 23.55 6.98 4.85
C ALA A 110 24.02 5.76 4.06
N ALA A 111 23.40 4.58 4.23
CA ALA A 111 23.73 3.40 3.44
C ALA A 111 23.57 3.66 1.94
N GLN A 112 22.49 4.33 1.52
CA GLN A 112 22.26 4.70 0.13
C GLN A 112 23.30 5.69 -0.40
N VAL A 113 23.64 6.70 0.40
CA VAL A 113 24.69 7.66 0.04
C VAL A 113 26.04 6.95 -0.13
N GLY A 114 26.41 6.07 0.81
CA GLY A 114 27.65 5.32 0.74
C GLY A 114 27.70 4.36 -0.44
N ASN A 115 26.62 3.65 -0.74
CA ASN A 115 26.56 2.73 -1.89
C ASN A 115 26.72 3.47 -3.24
N HIS A 116 26.27 4.73 -3.35
CA HIS A 116 26.59 5.54 -4.53
C HIS A 116 28.07 5.95 -4.62
N THR A 117 28.82 5.83 -3.52
CA THR A 117 30.25 6.18 -3.45
C THR A 117 31.15 4.96 -3.67
N ILE A 118 30.83 3.82 -3.05
CA ILE A 118 31.69 2.62 -3.05
C ILE A 118 31.14 1.44 -3.85
N GLY A 119 30.04 1.66 -4.58
CA GLY A 119 29.33 0.61 -5.30
C GLY A 119 28.20 0.00 -4.50
N LEU A 120 27.16 -0.41 -5.22
CA LEU A 120 25.93 -0.96 -4.67
C LEU A 120 26.06 -2.45 -4.38
N CYS A 121 25.82 -2.87 -3.14
CA CYS A 121 25.59 -4.28 -2.80
C CYS A 121 24.11 -4.48 -2.40
N PRO A 122 23.27 -5.04 -3.29
CA PRO A 122 21.84 -5.21 -3.03
C PRO A 122 21.56 -6.02 -1.76
N CYS A 123 20.95 -5.43 -0.72
CA CYS A 123 20.64 -6.18 0.49
C CYS A 123 19.53 -7.19 0.20
N ALA A 124 19.82 -8.48 0.39
CA ALA A 124 18.93 -9.56 -0.02
C ALA A 124 18.34 -9.32 -1.43
N GLY A 125 19.14 -8.78 -2.36
CA GLY A 125 18.78 -8.55 -3.77
C GLY A 125 17.61 -7.60 -4.07
N THR A 126 17.16 -6.77 -3.13
CA THR A 126 16.12 -5.75 -3.38
C THR A 126 16.62 -4.54 -4.18
N GLY A 127 17.88 -4.49 -4.58
CA GLY A 127 18.46 -3.46 -5.45
C GLY A 127 18.77 -2.13 -4.77
N ASP A 128 18.18 -1.80 -3.63
CA ASP A 128 18.47 -0.59 -2.82
C ASP A 128 19.54 -0.84 -1.75
N ALA A 129 20.25 0.23 -1.35
CA ALA A 129 21.00 0.22 -0.10
C ALA A 129 20.01 0.34 1.05
N CYS A 130 19.76 -0.79 1.66
CA CYS A 130 18.42 -1.10 2.12
C CYS A 130 18.13 -0.55 3.52
N PRO A 131 16.86 -0.19 3.79
CA PRO A 131 16.29 -0.11 5.15
C PRO A 131 16.81 -1.18 6.12
N TYR A 132 17.09 -2.39 5.63
CA TYR A 132 17.66 -3.49 6.41
C TYR A 132 18.99 -3.13 7.08
N THR A 133 19.90 -2.48 6.35
CA THR A 133 21.20 -2.09 6.87
C THR A 133 21.05 -0.99 7.92
N GLY A 134 20.20 0.00 7.66
CA GLY A 134 19.92 1.04 8.64
C GLY A 134 19.37 0.48 9.94
N PHE A 135 18.45 -0.49 9.81
CA PHE A 135 17.85 -1.19 10.95
C PHE A 135 18.89 -2.00 11.72
N VAL A 136 19.64 -2.89 11.06
CA VAL A 136 20.66 -3.73 11.70
C VAL A 136 21.75 -2.87 12.35
N LYS A 137 22.19 -1.79 11.70
CA LYS A 137 23.18 -0.89 12.27
C LYS A 137 22.69 -0.22 13.55
N ALA A 138 21.48 0.32 13.54
CA ALA A 138 20.89 0.95 14.73
C ALA A 138 20.63 -0.08 15.84
N VAL A 139 20.16 -1.29 15.50
CA VAL A 139 19.95 -2.37 16.48
C VAL A 139 21.26 -2.73 17.19
N LYS A 140 22.36 -2.87 16.45
CA LYS A 140 23.69 -3.17 17.02
C LYS A 140 24.25 -2.04 17.90
N GLU A 141 23.75 -0.81 17.75
CA GLU A 141 24.10 0.34 18.59
C GLU A 141 23.24 0.40 19.87
N PHE A 142 21.94 0.10 19.76
CA PHE A 142 20.98 0.28 20.86
C PHE A 142 20.77 -0.97 21.73
N TYR A 143 21.11 -2.16 21.24
CA TYR A 143 20.90 -3.43 21.93
C TYR A 143 22.22 -4.20 22.11
N THR A 144 22.34 -4.94 23.21
CA THR A 144 23.55 -5.73 23.55
C THR A 144 23.32 -7.25 23.53
N ASP A 145 22.07 -7.69 23.50
CA ASP A 145 21.69 -9.10 23.43
C ASP A 145 21.96 -9.65 22.02
N LYS A 146 23.03 -10.47 21.90
CA LYS A 146 23.47 -11.06 20.64
C LYS A 146 22.46 -12.02 20.03
N ASP A 147 21.71 -12.76 20.85
CA ASP A 147 20.75 -13.73 20.34
C ASP A 147 19.54 -12.99 19.76
N LEU A 148 19.08 -11.93 20.43
CA LEU A 148 18.04 -11.06 19.91
C LEU A 148 18.45 -10.38 18.60
N ILE A 149 19.65 -9.80 18.53
CA ILE A 149 20.19 -9.18 17.31
C ILE A 149 20.22 -10.19 16.16
N THR A 150 20.67 -11.42 16.44
CA THR A 150 20.72 -12.51 15.47
C THR A 150 19.33 -12.90 14.95
N ARG A 151 18.34 -13.02 15.82
CA ARG A 151 16.94 -13.28 15.43
C ARG A 151 16.36 -12.16 14.56
N VAL A 152 16.64 -10.90 14.91
CA VAL A 152 16.21 -9.73 14.13
C VAL A 152 16.81 -9.75 12.72
N MET A 153 18.11 -10.02 12.60
CA MET A 153 18.77 -10.18 11.30
C MET A 153 18.15 -11.31 10.48
N ALA A 154 17.84 -12.45 11.11
CA ALA A 154 17.23 -13.60 10.44
C ALA A 154 15.84 -13.28 9.86
N VAL A 155 14.98 -12.61 10.64
CA VAL A 155 13.65 -12.17 10.18
C VAL A 155 13.77 -11.21 8.99
N ILE A 156 14.68 -10.23 9.08
CA ILE A 156 14.92 -9.26 8.00
C ILE A 156 15.38 -9.98 6.72
N LEU A 157 16.32 -10.92 6.82
CA LEU A 157 16.88 -11.63 5.68
C LEU A 157 15.89 -12.62 5.06
N LYS A 158 15.07 -13.32 5.86
CA LYS A 158 14.00 -14.20 5.37
C LYS A 158 13.01 -13.43 4.50
N ILE A 159 12.50 -12.31 5.01
CA ILE A 159 11.54 -11.46 4.29
C ILE A 159 12.20 -10.84 3.06
N GLY A 160 13.41 -10.28 3.23
CA GLY A 160 14.17 -9.72 2.12
C GLY A 160 14.42 -10.72 1.00
N GLY A 161 14.75 -11.97 1.34
CA GLY A 161 14.96 -13.06 0.38
C GLY A 161 13.72 -13.41 -0.44
N ILE A 162 12.52 -13.39 0.17
CA ILE A 162 11.24 -13.59 -0.53
C ILE A 162 10.97 -12.42 -1.48
N PHE A 163 11.10 -11.18 -1.01
CA PHE A 163 10.87 -9.98 -1.82
C PHE A 163 11.82 -9.89 -3.02
N ARG A 164 13.08 -10.32 -2.85
CA ARG A 164 14.06 -10.45 -3.94
C ARG A 164 13.53 -11.22 -5.13
N VAL A 165 12.89 -12.36 -4.87
CA VAL A 165 12.41 -13.29 -5.90
C VAL A 165 11.10 -12.79 -6.51
N GLY A 166 10.26 -12.15 -5.70
CA GLY A 166 9.02 -11.52 -6.16
C GLY A 166 9.26 -10.28 -7.02
N LYS A 167 10.39 -9.58 -6.82
CA LYS A 167 10.81 -8.45 -7.65
C LYS A 167 11.24 -8.93 -9.05
N ARG A 168 10.38 -8.68 -10.04
CA ARG A 168 10.57 -9.11 -11.44
C ARG A 168 10.60 -7.96 -12.43
N THR A 169 10.27 -6.75 -11.99
CA THR A 169 10.20 -5.53 -12.80
C THR A 169 10.71 -4.33 -11.99
N THR A 170 10.54 -3.12 -12.50
CA THR A 170 10.82 -1.88 -11.75
C THR A 170 9.64 -1.52 -10.86
N GLY A 171 9.89 -1.26 -9.57
CA GLY A 171 8.83 -0.97 -8.61
C GLY A 171 9.33 -0.93 -7.18
N CYS A 172 9.13 0.18 -6.47
CA CYS A 172 9.61 0.30 -5.09
C CYS A 172 8.82 -0.61 -4.13
N ASN A 173 7.61 -1.01 -4.51
CA ASN A 173 6.77 -1.94 -3.75
C ASN A 173 7.40 -3.31 -3.46
N MET A 174 8.34 -3.77 -4.30
CA MET A 174 9.11 -5.00 -4.06
C MET A 174 10.59 -4.71 -3.74
N GLU A 175 10.94 -3.44 -3.50
CA GLU A 175 12.29 -2.95 -3.20
C GLU A 175 12.31 -2.13 -1.90
N GLY A 176 12.90 -0.93 -1.92
CA GLY A 176 13.16 -0.10 -0.76
C GLY A 176 11.95 0.20 0.13
N ILE A 177 10.78 0.58 -0.42
CA ILE A 177 9.63 0.94 0.42
C ILE A 177 8.88 -0.30 0.91
N GLY A 178 8.46 -1.20 0.02
CA GLY A 178 7.60 -2.31 0.40
C GLY A 178 8.34 -3.44 1.11
N ALA A 179 9.48 -3.86 0.57
CA ALA A 179 10.31 -4.88 1.23
C ALA A 179 10.92 -4.33 2.52
N GLY A 180 11.37 -3.07 2.50
CA GLY A 180 11.84 -2.33 3.66
C GLY A 180 10.82 -2.25 4.79
N ALA A 181 9.58 -1.87 4.47
CA ALA A 181 8.48 -1.77 5.43
C ALA A 181 8.12 -3.15 6.01
N ALA A 182 7.99 -4.18 5.17
CA ALA A 182 7.65 -5.53 5.60
C ALA A 182 8.70 -6.10 6.57
N ALA A 183 9.98 -6.08 6.19
CA ALA A 183 11.06 -6.64 7.00
C ALA A 183 11.25 -5.86 8.31
N SER A 184 11.20 -4.53 8.25
CA SER A 184 11.38 -3.69 9.45
C SER A 184 10.19 -3.81 10.40
N ALA A 185 8.97 -4.02 9.90
CA ALA A 185 7.80 -4.24 10.75
C ALA A 185 7.94 -5.54 11.56
N ALA A 186 8.35 -6.62 10.89
CA ALA A 186 8.63 -7.88 11.55
C ALA A 186 9.78 -7.77 12.56
N ALA A 187 10.85 -7.05 12.20
CA ALA A 187 11.97 -6.78 13.09
C ALA A 187 11.58 -5.99 14.35
N PHE A 188 10.72 -4.96 14.23
CA PHE A 188 10.20 -4.23 15.38
C PHE A 188 9.38 -5.13 16.31
N VAL A 189 8.56 -6.03 15.76
CA VAL A 189 7.78 -7.00 16.56
C VAL A 189 8.70 -7.99 17.26
N GLU A 190 9.71 -8.54 16.58
CA GLU A 190 10.68 -9.46 17.18
C GLU A 190 11.48 -8.77 18.30
N LEU A 191 11.94 -7.52 18.10
CA LEU A 191 12.61 -6.71 19.13
C LEU A 191 11.75 -6.50 20.37
N ALA A 192 10.46 -6.25 20.18
CA ALA A 192 9.53 -5.98 21.28
C ALA A 192 8.97 -7.26 21.93
N GLY A 193 9.41 -8.45 21.51
CA GLY A 193 8.92 -9.73 22.03
C GLY A 193 7.46 -10.00 21.70
N GLY A 194 6.97 -9.50 20.56
CA GLY A 194 5.60 -9.72 20.12
C GLY A 194 5.33 -11.17 19.69
N THR A 195 4.06 -11.53 19.70
CA THR A 195 3.57 -12.85 19.30
C THR A 195 3.67 -13.08 17.78
N PRO A 196 3.72 -14.33 17.29
CA PRO A 196 3.71 -14.62 15.86
C PRO A 196 2.51 -13.98 15.12
N ALA A 197 1.31 -14.03 15.70
CA ALA A 197 0.12 -13.37 15.15
C ALA A 197 0.26 -11.84 15.05
N GLN A 198 0.96 -11.20 16.00
CA GLN A 198 1.28 -9.76 15.91
C GLN A 198 2.29 -9.47 14.79
N MET A 199 3.24 -10.39 14.54
CA MET A 199 4.19 -10.26 13.44
C MET A 199 3.48 -10.35 12.09
N GLU A 200 2.63 -11.35 11.89
CA GLU A 200 1.81 -11.50 10.68
C GLU A 200 1.02 -10.21 10.41
N ARG A 201 0.29 -9.74 11.42
CA ARG A 201 -0.49 -8.51 11.33
C ARG A 201 0.36 -7.30 10.99
N ALA A 202 1.52 -7.14 11.63
CA ALA A 202 2.41 -6.00 11.39
C ALA A 202 2.94 -6.01 9.94
N VAL A 203 3.35 -7.17 9.43
CA VAL A 203 3.86 -7.29 8.04
C VAL A 203 2.75 -6.98 7.04
N VAL A 204 1.55 -7.53 7.24
CA VAL A 204 0.39 -7.26 6.37
C VAL A 204 0.05 -5.77 6.34
N LEU A 205 -0.03 -5.13 7.51
CA LEU A 205 -0.30 -3.68 7.62
C LEU A 205 0.81 -2.84 6.97
N ALA A 206 2.06 -3.27 7.07
CA ALA A 206 3.21 -2.57 6.49
C ALA A 206 3.25 -2.67 4.96
N ILE A 207 2.83 -3.79 4.37
CA ILE A 207 2.80 -3.97 2.91
C ILE A 207 1.64 -3.17 2.30
N SER A 208 0.49 -3.06 2.98
CA SER A 208 -0.74 -2.46 2.45
C SER A 208 -0.58 -1.09 1.76
N PRO A 209 0.10 -0.10 2.35
CA PRO A 209 0.25 1.22 1.72
C PRO A 209 1.33 1.25 0.62
N THR A 210 2.04 0.15 0.40
CA THR A 210 3.19 0.09 -0.52
C THR A 210 2.87 -0.60 -1.85
N ILE A 211 1.67 -1.15 -2.01
CA ILE A 211 1.24 -1.88 -3.22
C ILE A 211 1.28 -0.98 -4.46
N SER A 212 1.84 -1.51 -5.56
CA SER A 212 1.96 -0.81 -6.85
C SER A 212 2.68 0.54 -6.79
N VAL A 213 3.44 0.83 -5.73
CA VAL A 213 4.30 2.01 -5.69
C VAL A 213 5.38 1.83 -6.76
N PRO A 214 5.37 2.66 -7.82
CA PRO A 214 6.36 2.54 -8.87
C PRO A 214 7.74 2.85 -8.29
N CYS A 215 8.76 2.38 -8.99
CA CYS A 215 10.06 2.97 -8.78
C CYS A 215 9.91 4.40 -9.30
N THR A 216 9.96 5.41 -8.43
CA THR A 216 10.30 6.76 -8.93
C THR A 216 11.58 6.55 -9.73
N PRO A 217 11.72 7.09 -10.95
CA PRO A 217 12.84 6.77 -11.85
C PRO A 217 14.17 7.02 -11.14
N ARG A 218 14.68 5.93 -10.54
CA ARG A 218 15.32 5.90 -9.21
C ARG A 218 16.70 6.49 -9.17
N VAL A 219 17.20 6.73 -10.37
CA VAL A 219 18.54 7.18 -10.68
C VAL A 219 18.54 8.37 -11.62
N LEU A 220 17.36 8.85 -12.00
CA LEU A 220 17.19 9.92 -12.97
C LEU A 220 16.72 11.19 -12.28
N VAL A 221 15.80 11.10 -11.30
CA VAL A 221 15.34 12.28 -10.55
C VAL A 221 15.96 12.33 -9.15
N PRO A 222 16.77 13.36 -8.82
CA PRO A 222 17.35 13.52 -7.49
C PRO A 222 16.30 13.60 -6.36
N GLY A 223 16.63 13.04 -5.19
CA GLY A 223 15.90 13.21 -3.94
C GLY A 223 14.71 12.27 -3.71
N LEU A 224 14.02 11.80 -4.77
CA LEU A 224 12.74 11.09 -4.62
C LEU A 224 12.83 9.73 -3.91
N CYS A 225 14.00 9.11 -3.89
CA CYS A 225 14.20 7.80 -3.25
C CYS A 225 14.27 7.89 -1.72
N ALA A 226 14.66 9.05 -1.16
CA ALA A 226 14.92 9.17 0.28
C ALA A 226 13.65 8.89 1.11
N THR A 227 12.51 9.44 0.71
CA THR A 227 11.23 9.24 1.41
C THR A 227 10.66 7.85 1.19
N HIS A 228 11.04 7.14 0.13
CA HIS A 228 10.64 5.74 -0.06
C HIS A 228 11.32 4.84 0.97
N ILE A 229 12.66 4.89 1.07
CA ILE A 229 13.40 4.02 1.99
C ILE A 229 13.27 4.47 3.46
N GLY A 230 13.31 5.78 3.74
CA GLY A 230 13.07 6.30 5.08
C GLY A 230 11.60 6.14 5.51
N GLY A 231 10.66 6.39 4.60
CA GLY A 231 9.24 6.19 4.85
C GLY A 231 8.86 4.74 5.09
N GLY A 232 9.57 3.78 4.47
CA GLY A 232 9.41 2.35 4.78
C GLY A 232 9.62 2.03 6.27
N ILE A 233 10.59 2.68 6.92
CA ILE A 233 10.84 2.53 8.37
C ILE A 233 9.69 3.11 9.20
N LEU A 234 9.15 4.27 8.79
CA LEU A 234 8.04 4.91 9.49
C LEU A 234 6.74 4.11 9.34
N ILE A 235 6.47 3.59 8.14
CA ILE A 235 5.35 2.66 7.88
C ILE A 235 5.50 1.41 8.75
N ALA A 236 6.69 0.83 8.81
CA ALA A 236 6.98 -0.34 9.64
C ALA A 236 6.75 -0.08 11.14
N ARG A 237 7.21 1.08 11.63
CA ARG A 237 7.01 1.47 13.03
C ARG A 237 5.53 1.65 13.34
N LEU A 238 4.77 2.33 12.49
CA LEU A 238 3.33 2.48 12.65
C LEU A 238 2.62 1.12 12.64
N ALA A 239 2.91 0.27 11.64
CA ALA A 239 2.28 -1.03 11.47
C ALA A 239 2.54 -1.97 12.65
N SER A 240 3.79 -2.04 13.14
CA SER A 240 4.15 -2.84 14.32
C SER A 240 3.45 -2.34 15.59
N GLN A 241 3.42 -1.03 15.84
CA GLN A 241 2.75 -0.46 17.01
C GLN A 241 1.23 -0.71 16.98
N LEU A 242 0.58 -0.50 15.83
CA LEU A 242 -0.85 -0.81 15.65
C LEU A 242 -1.13 -2.30 15.89
N ALA A 243 -0.31 -3.18 15.33
CA ALA A 243 -0.48 -4.63 15.47
C ALA A 243 -0.32 -5.09 16.93
N MET A 244 0.61 -4.50 17.67
CA MET A 244 0.94 -4.92 19.03
C MET A 244 0.06 -4.31 20.11
N HIS A 245 -0.39 -3.06 19.94
CA HIS A 245 -1.00 -2.28 21.02
C HIS A 245 -2.46 -1.89 20.80
N THR A 246 -3.07 -2.32 19.69
CA THR A 246 -4.47 -2.00 19.39
C THR A 246 -5.28 -3.24 19.03
N SER A 247 -6.60 -3.08 18.99
CA SER A 247 -7.55 -4.10 18.54
C SER A 247 -7.75 -4.13 17.03
N ILE A 248 -6.84 -3.52 16.24
CA ILE A 248 -6.98 -3.42 14.78
C ILE A 248 -7.17 -4.83 14.17
N PRO A 249 -8.29 -5.07 13.45
CA PRO A 249 -8.52 -6.36 12.82
C PRO A 249 -7.72 -6.44 11.52
N SER A 250 -6.78 -7.38 11.45
CA SER A 250 -6.20 -7.83 10.18
C SER A 250 -6.35 -9.34 10.11
N THR A 251 -7.08 -9.80 9.10
CA THR A 251 -7.40 -11.21 8.87
C THR A 251 -6.84 -11.74 7.56
N VAL A 252 -6.11 -10.89 6.80
CA VAL A 252 -5.47 -11.28 5.55
C VAL A 252 -4.21 -12.07 5.90
N PRO A 253 -4.06 -13.33 5.43
CA PRO A 253 -2.83 -14.08 5.63
C PRO A 253 -1.64 -13.39 4.98
N VAL A 254 -0.47 -13.42 5.64
CA VAL A 254 0.71 -12.72 5.14
C VAL A 254 1.16 -13.19 3.75
N ASP A 255 1.03 -14.49 3.46
CA ASP A 255 1.43 -15.05 2.17
C ASP A 255 0.52 -14.56 1.03
N VAL A 256 -0.78 -14.37 1.31
CA VAL A 256 -1.71 -13.74 0.35
C VAL A 256 -1.27 -12.31 0.06
N MET A 257 -0.87 -11.57 1.09
CA MET A 257 -0.42 -10.19 0.96
C MET A 257 0.87 -10.07 0.15
N ILE A 258 1.85 -10.93 0.41
CA ILE A 258 3.13 -10.99 -0.33
C ILE A 258 2.89 -11.40 -1.79
N ALA A 259 2.06 -12.43 -2.03
CA ALA A 259 1.73 -12.88 -3.37
C ALA A 259 1.00 -11.79 -4.18
N MET A 260 0.02 -11.11 -3.56
CA MET A 260 -0.67 -9.97 -4.16
C MET A 260 0.30 -8.85 -4.51
N ALA A 261 1.22 -8.48 -3.61
CA ALA A 261 2.23 -7.45 -3.86
C ALA A 261 3.12 -7.79 -5.07
N ALA A 262 3.52 -9.06 -5.20
CA ALA A 262 4.30 -9.54 -6.34
C ALA A 262 3.51 -9.52 -7.67
N GLN A 263 2.22 -9.83 -7.67
CA GLN A 263 1.38 -9.72 -8.88
C GLN A 263 1.12 -8.26 -9.27
N CYS A 264 0.80 -7.41 -8.29
CA CYS A 264 0.65 -5.97 -8.50
C CYS A 264 1.93 -5.33 -9.04
N HIS A 265 3.10 -5.81 -8.63
CA HIS A 265 4.40 -5.36 -9.18
C HIS A 265 4.48 -5.57 -10.71
N LEU A 266 4.07 -6.74 -11.20
CA LEU A 266 4.04 -7.05 -12.63
C LEU A 266 3.03 -6.18 -13.40
N ALA A 267 1.87 -5.93 -12.82
CA ALA A 267 0.85 -5.06 -13.42
C ALA A 267 1.33 -3.60 -13.46
N SER A 268 1.95 -3.12 -12.36
CA SER A 268 2.50 -1.77 -12.24
C SER A 268 3.52 -1.48 -13.35
N ALA A 269 4.38 -2.44 -13.69
CA ALA A 269 5.36 -2.28 -14.77
C ALA A 269 4.73 -1.94 -16.14
N LYS A 270 3.51 -2.41 -16.39
CA LYS A 270 2.80 -2.18 -17.65
C LYS A 270 1.93 -0.92 -17.63
N HIS A 271 1.39 -0.55 -16.47
CA HIS A 271 0.32 0.44 -16.38
C HIS A 271 0.66 1.69 -15.57
N VAL A 272 1.55 1.58 -14.58
CA VAL A 272 1.88 2.68 -13.65
C VAL A 272 3.25 3.26 -13.98
N VAL A 273 4.25 2.40 -14.20
CA VAL A 273 5.62 2.81 -14.48
C VAL A 273 5.73 3.68 -15.75
N PRO A 274 5.08 3.34 -16.89
CA PRO A 274 5.17 4.16 -18.09
C PRO A 274 4.64 5.59 -17.87
N VAL A 275 3.49 5.73 -17.20
CA VAL A 275 2.92 7.04 -16.84
C VAL A 275 3.87 7.80 -15.92
N THR A 276 4.45 7.12 -14.93
CA THR A 276 5.41 7.75 -14.01
C THR A 276 6.65 8.25 -14.75
N ILE A 277 7.18 7.45 -15.68
CA ILE A 277 8.34 7.83 -16.50
C ILE A 277 8.02 9.03 -17.36
N GLU A 278 6.87 9.01 -18.05
CA GLU A 278 6.42 10.12 -18.89
C GLU A 278 6.47 11.43 -18.10
N TYR A 279 5.76 11.53 -16.96
CA TYR A 279 5.71 12.76 -16.17
C TYR A 279 7.04 13.20 -15.56
N MET A 280 7.97 12.26 -15.35
CA MET A 280 9.26 12.54 -14.73
C MET A 280 10.38 12.78 -15.74
N GLU A 281 10.19 12.45 -17.01
CA GLU A 281 11.18 12.55 -18.08
C GLU A 281 11.91 13.93 -18.13
N PRO A 282 11.22 15.08 -17.99
CA PRO A 282 11.88 16.39 -18.02
C PRO A 282 12.86 16.64 -16.88
N PHE A 283 12.83 15.82 -15.82
CA PHE A 283 13.66 15.95 -14.63
C PHE A 283 14.75 14.88 -14.57
N PHE A 284 14.89 14.07 -15.61
CA PHE A 284 15.93 13.06 -15.68
C PHE A 284 17.31 13.72 -15.77
N LYS A 285 18.26 13.13 -15.06
CA LYS A 285 19.65 13.57 -15.10
C LYS A 285 20.28 13.12 -16.42
N HIS A 286 20.77 14.09 -17.17
CA HIS A 286 21.53 13.86 -18.41
C HIS A 286 23.04 13.93 -18.15
N ASP A 287 23.80 13.18 -18.95
CA ASP A 287 25.26 13.27 -19.01
C ASP A 287 25.65 13.66 -20.44
N GLU A 288 26.18 14.87 -20.61
CA GLU A 288 26.52 15.42 -21.93
C GLU A 288 27.44 14.50 -22.75
N ARG A 289 28.28 13.70 -22.08
CA ARG A 289 29.17 12.74 -22.74
C ARG A 289 28.40 11.58 -23.36
N VAL A 290 27.27 11.20 -22.76
CA VAL A 290 26.37 10.16 -23.27
C VAL A 290 25.44 10.74 -24.33
N GLU A 291 24.90 11.94 -24.08
CA GLU A 291 24.04 12.67 -25.02
C GLU A 291 24.68 12.87 -26.40
N ALA A 292 26.02 12.98 -26.46
CA ALA A 292 26.77 13.09 -27.71
C ALA A 292 26.65 11.88 -28.64
N TYR A 293 26.23 10.71 -28.13
CA TYR A 293 26.03 9.49 -28.92
C TYR A 293 24.58 9.29 -29.40
N ILE A 294 23.65 10.16 -28.97
CA ILE A 294 22.23 10.07 -29.34
C ILE A 294 22.00 10.89 -30.61
N ASP A 295 21.21 10.33 -31.55
CA ASP A 295 20.83 11.00 -32.78
C ASP A 295 20.23 12.40 -32.48
N PRO A 296 20.71 13.49 -33.11
CA PRO A 296 20.19 14.83 -32.89
C PRO A 296 18.66 14.95 -33.08
N ALA A 297 18.07 14.19 -34.00
CA ALA A 297 16.63 14.19 -34.22
C ALA A 297 15.86 13.57 -33.04
N VAL A 298 16.42 12.54 -32.39
CA VAL A 298 15.83 11.93 -31.18
C VAL A 298 15.90 12.91 -30.01
N ARG A 299 17.03 13.60 -29.83
CA ARG A 299 17.20 14.61 -28.77
C ARG A 299 16.24 15.78 -28.92
N GLU A 300 16.06 16.27 -30.15
CA GLU A 300 15.12 17.37 -30.40
C GLU A 300 13.67 16.92 -30.18
N ALA A 301 13.30 15.71 -30.62
CA ALA A 301 11.97 15.16 -30.37
C ALA A 301 11.70 14.93 -28.87
N GLU A 302 12.70 14.46 -28.12
CA GLU A 302 12.62 14.32 -26.66
C GLU A 302 12.43 15.68 -25.99
N LYS A 303 13.22 16.69 -26.37
CA LYS A 303 13.10 18.05 -25.83
C LYS A 303 11.72 18.65 -26.06
N LEU A 304 11.18 18.54 -27.28
CA LEU A 304 9.83 19.02 -27.59
C LEU A 304 8.76 18.33 -26.73
N ARG A 305 8.85 17.00 -26.59
CA ARG A 305 7.93 16.21 -25.75
C ARG A 305 8.01 16.63 -24.28
N GLN A 306 9.22 16.89 -23.76
CA GLN A 306 9.42 17.37 -22.39
C GLN A 306 8.80 18.76 -22.17
N GLU A 307 8.96 19.69 -23.13
CA GLU A 307 8.37 21.03 -23.07
C GLU A 307 6.84 20.98 -23.10
N GLU A 308 6.25 20.16 -24.00
CA GLU A 308 4.80 19.94 -24.08
C GLU A 308 4.24 19.34 -22.78
N LEU A 309 4.94 18.38 -22.21
CA LEU A 309 4.54 17.73 -20.96
C LEU A 309 4.49 18.71 -19.78
N ILE A 310 5.46 19.63 -19.65
CA ILE A 310 5.44 20.63 -18.58
C ILE A 310 4.19 21.53 -18.69
N VAL A 311 3.82 21.93 -19.91
CA VAL A 311 2.60 22.70 -20.16
C VAL A 311 1.35 21.89 -19.81
N ARG A 312 1.29 20.62 -20.26
CA ARG A 312 0.18 19.72 -20.01
C ARG A 312 -0.01 19.45 -18.51
N ALA A 313 1.06 19.11 -17.80
CA ALA A 313 1.03 18.86 -16.35
C ALA A 313 0.56 20.08 -15.56
N ALA A 314 0.98 21.29 -15.96
CA ALA A 314 0.50 22.52 -15.34
C ALA A 314 -1.00 22.76 -15.59
N ALA A 315 -1.50 22.46 -16.79
CA ALA A 315 -2.92 22.56 -17.11
C ALA A 315 -3.77 21.55 -16.31
N GLU A 316 -3.33 20.30 -16.23
CA GLU A 316 -3.98 19.26 -15.42
C GLU A 316 -4.02 19.62 -13.93
N SER A 317 -2.91 20.12 -13.38
CA SER A 317 -2.84 20.58 -11.99
C SER A 317 -3.77 21.77 -11.71
N ARG A 318 -3.88 22.72 -12.64
CA ARG A 318 -4.84 23.84 -12.54
C ARG A 318 -6.28 23.33 -12.56
N GLU A 319 -6.59 22.32 -13.37
CA GLU A 319 -7.93 21.73 -13.42
C GLU A 319 -8.28 21.03 -12.11
N LEU A 320 -7.34 20.31 -11.49
CA LEU A 320 -7.51 19.74 -10.15
C LEU A 320 -7.80 20.85 -9.12
N ALA A 321 -7.04 21.93 -9.13
CA ALA A 321 -7.23 23.07 -8.23
C ALA A 321 -8.58 23.77 -8.45
N ARG A 322 -9.02 23.92 -9.72
CA ARG A 322 -10.30 24.55 -10.07
C ARG A 322 -11.50 23.74 -9.58
N ARG A 323 -11.39 22.41 -9.59
CA ARG A 323 -12.45 21.50 -9.11
C ARG A 323 -12.41 21.25 -7.61
N ALA A 324 -11.38 21.71 -6.91
CA ALA A 324 -11.27 21.52 -5.47
C ALA A 324 -12.32 22.35 -4.73
N ASN A 325 -12.89 21.79 -3.66
CA ASN A 325 -13.81 22.52 -2.80
C ASN A 325 -13.11 23.73 -2.15
N PRO A 326 -13.82 24.85 -1.92
CA PRO A 326 -13.30 25.97 -1.15
C PRO A 326 -12.83 25.52 0.23
N ILE A 327 -11.72 26.10 0.71
CA ILE A 327 -11.18 25.79 2.04
C ILE A 327 -12.13 26.15 3.20
N THR A 328 -13.16 26.97 2.93
CA THR A 328 -14.22 27.33 3.88
C THR A 328 -15.35 26.30 3.93
N LYS A 329 -15.46 25.41 2.94
CA LYS A 329 -16.38 24.27 2.91
C LYS A 329 -15.72 23.04 2.27
N PRO A 330 -14.62 22.52 2.86
CA PRO A 330 -13.78 21.53 2.19
C PRO A 330 -14.38 20.11 2.24
N PHE A 331 -15.20 19.81 3.25
CA PHE A 331 -15.74 18.47 3.51
C PHE A 331 -17.13 18.27 2.89
N ALA A 332 -17.34 17.07 2.33
CA ALA A 332 -18.65 16.58 1.91
C ALA A 332 -19.47 16.10 3.12
N GLU A 333 -20.73 15.71 2.90
CA GLU A 333 -21.55 15.08 3.94
C GLU A 333 -20.88 13.80 4.49
N ALA A 334 -21.18 13.50 5.77
CA ALA A 334 -20.72 12.27 6.39
C ALA A 334 -21.25 11.05 5.61
N VAL A 335 -20.40 10.03 5.46
CA VAL A 335 -20.74 8.75 4.79
C VAL A 335 -20.61 7.61 5.78
N VAL A 336 -21.74 7.00 6.13
CA VAL A 336 -21.84 5.79 6.96
C VAL A 336 -21.35 4.58 6.16
N GLY A 337 -20.78 3.59 6.85
CA GLY A 337 -20.12 2.44 6.20
C GLY A 337 -18.65 2.68 5.81
N GLY A 338 -18.10 3.87 6.09
CA GLY A 338 -16.64 4.09 6.15
C GLY A 338 -15.91 4.20 4.82
N SER A 339 -16.61 4.18 3.67
CA SER A 339 -16.00 4.40 2.35
C SER A 339 -16.83 5.34 1.49
N SER A 340 -16.29 6.53 1.20
CA SER A 340 -17.00 7.49 0.34
C SER A 340 -17.15 6.98 -1.11
N GLN A 341 -16.16 6.28 -1.63
CA GLN A 341 -16.23 5.60 -2.93
C GLN A 341 -17.01 4.30 -2.85
N GLY A 342 -16.75 3.50 -1.81
CA GLY A 342 -17.32 2.17 -1.68
C GLY A 342 -18.75 2.15 -1.15
N VAL A 343 -19.29 3.26 -0.64
CA VAL A 343 -20.66 3.36 -0.08
C VAL A 343 -21.36 4.64 -0.52
N GLY A 344 -20.71 5.80 -0.43
CA GLY A 344 -21.34 7.10 -0.69
C GLY A 344 -21.91 7.25 -2.10
N SER A 345 -21.10 6.97 -3.14
CA SER A 345 -21.55 7.09 -4.53
C SER A 345 -22.68 6.08 -4.87
N PRO A 346 -22.56 4.78 -4.50
CA PRO A 346 -23.65 3.83 -4.68
C PRO A 346 -24.94 4.21 -3.93
N THR A 347 -24.82 4.75 -2.71
CA THR A 347 -25.95 5.23 -1.92
C THR A 347 -26.66 6.38 -2.66
N ASN A 348 -25.92 7.35 -3.18
CA ASN A 348 -26.50 8.46 -3.95
C ASN A 348 -27.18 7.99 -5.25
N CYS A 349 -26.64 6.98 -5.93
CA CYS A 349 -27.33 6.31 -7.04
C CYS A 349 -28.69 5.75 -6.59
N GLY A 350 -28.73 5.05 -5.45
CA GLY A 350 -29.97 4.56 -4.84
C GLY A 350 -30.95 5.67 -4.44
N ARG A 351 -30.46 6.81 -3.94
CA ARG A 351 -31.31 7.94 -3.54
C ARG A 351 -32.00 8.57 -4.74
N ILE A 352 -31.25 8.80 -5.81
CA ILE A 352 -31.84 9.33 -7.05
C ILE A 352 -32.91 8.35 -7.57
N ALA A 353 -32.63 7.05 -7.55
CA ALA A 353 -33.62 6.03 -7.94
C ALA A 353 -34.86 6.08 -7.03
N HIS A 354 -34.70 6.23 -5.72
CA HIS A 354 -35.82 6.34 -4.77
C HIS A 354 -36.75 7.51 -5.13
N PHE A 355 -36.21 8.71 -5.28
CA PHE A 355 -37.00 9.91 -5.57
C PHE A 355 -37.54 9.96 -7.02
N LEU A 356 -37.07 9.08 -7.91
CA LEU A 356 -37.68 8.82 -9.22
C LEU A 356 -38.83 7.79 -9.16
N SER A 357 -38.88 6.95 -8.12
CA SER A 357 -39.91 5.92 -7.97
C SER A 357 -41.14 6.45 -7.23
N GLU A 358 -42.30 5.82 -7.46
CA GLU A 358 -43.52 6.17 -6.75
C GLU A 358 -44.27 4.93 -6.25
N GLY A 359 -44.83 5.05 -5.04
CA GLY A 359 -45.61 3.99 -4.40
C GLY A 359 -44.77 3.06 -3.53
N ARG A 360 -45.38 1.98 -3.04
CA ARG A 360 -44.67 1.02 -2.20
C ARG A 360 -43.65 0.24 -3.04
N ILE A 361 -42.41 0.20 -2.57
CA ILE A 361 -41.32 -0.55 -3.20
C ILE A 361 -41.52 -2.06 -2.97
N LYS A 362 -41.38 -2.84 -4.04
CA LYS A 362 -41.53 -4.31 -4.06
C LYS A 362 -40.20 -5.02 -4.28
N LYS A 363 -39.35 -4.48 -5.16
CA LYS A 363 -38.05 -5.07 -5.50
C LYS A 363 -37.00 -3.99 -5.71
N VAL A 364 -35.77 -4.27 -5.27
CA VAL A 364 -34.58 -3.47 -5.57
C VAL A 364 -33.55 -4.37 -6.24
N LYS A 365 -33.18 -4.04 -7.47
CA LYS A 365 -32.10 -4.69 -8.21
C LYS A 365 -30.86 -3.79 -8.21
N ILE A 366 -29.74 -4.34 -7.78
CA ILE A 366 -28.45 -3.66 -7.61
C ILE A 366 -27.44 -4.33 -8.54
N GLU A 367 -26.86 -3.57 -9.46
CA GLU A 367 -25.84 -4.06 -10.38
C GLU A 367 -24.54 -3.28 -10.15
N LEU A 368 -23.46 -3.98 -9.82
CA LEU A 368 -22.18 -3.37 -9.41
C LEU A 368 -21.03 -3.95 -10.22
N TYR A 369 -20.10 -3.09 -10.66
CA TYR A 369 -18.84 -3.56 -11.21
C TYR A 369 -17.99 -4.31 -10.18
N SER A 370 -17.04 -5.12 -10.64
CA SER A 370 -16.29 -6.08 -9.80
C SER A 370 -15.73 -5.52 -8.49
N GLU A 371 -15.19 -4.28 -8.47
CA GLU A 371 -14.65 -3.69 -7.24
C GLU A 371 -15.76 -3.35 -6.22
N LEU A 372 -16.89 -2.79 -6.67
CA LEU A 372 -18.02 -2.51 -5.79
C LEU A 372 -18.71 -3.80 -5.36
N PHE A 373 -18.83 -4.78 -6.25
CA PHE A 373 -19.39 -6.09 -5.93
C PHE A 373 -18.54 -6.83 -4.89
N ALA A 374 -17.21 -6.73 -4.96
CA ALA A 374 -16.31 -7.24 -3.93
C ALA A 374 -16.53 -6.56 -2.56
N ARG A 375 -16.98 -5.30 -2.56
CA ARG A 375 -17.28 -4.50 -1.35
C ARG A 375 -18.76 -4.53 -0.94
N ARG A 376 -19.54 -5.48 -1.45
CA ARG A 376 -21.00 -5.57 -1.20
C ARG A 376 -21.41 -5.58 0.27
N ALA A 377 -20.55 -6.07 1.16
CA ALA A 377 -20.80 -6.05 2.60
C ALA A 377 -20.96 -4.64 3.18
N ILE A 378 -20.36 -3.62 2.54
CA ILE A 378 -20.43 -2.22 2.98
C ILE A 378 -21.30 -1.32 2.08
N ASN A 379 -21.34 -1.52 0.75
CA ASN A 379 -22.24 -0.69 -0.07
C ASN A 379 -23.70 -1.10 0.01
N VAL A 380 -24.02 -2.39 0.00
CA VAL A 380 -25.41 -2.85 -0.15
C VAL A 380 -26.33 -2.29 0.93
N PRO A 381 -25.93 -2.24 2.23
CA PRO A 381 -26.76 -1.57 3.23
C PRO A 381 -26.99 -0.08 2.89
N GLY A 382 -25.95 0.63 2.45
CA GLY A 382 -26.07 2.03 2.01
C GLY A 382 -26.99 2.22 0.80
N ILE A 383 -26.86 1.37 -0.22
CA ILE A 383 -27.73 1.38 -1.40
C ILE A 383 -29.19 1.13 -1.00
N LEU A 384 -29.43 0.15 -0.13
CA LEU A 384 -30.77 -0.22 0.28
C LEU A 384 -31.42 0.87 1.14
N MET A 385 -30.70 1.50 2.08
CA MET A 385 -31.31 2.55 2.92
C MET A 385 -31.73 3.75 2.06
N ALA A 386 -30.92 4.05 1.04
CA ALA A 386 -31.21 5.08 0.06
C ALA A 386 -32.38 4.70 -0.85
N ALA A 387 -32.33 3.51 -1.45
CA ALA A 387 -33.34 3.05 -2.39
C ALA A 387 -34.70 2.86 -1.72
N VAL A 388 -34.74 2.37 -0.48
CA VAL A 388 -35.97 1.96 0.19
C VAL A 388 -36.60 3.09 1.00
N ASP A 389 -35.78 3.92 1.67
CA ASP A 389 -36.25 4.95 2.61
C ASP A 389 -35.83 6.38 2.20
N GLY A 390 -35.10 6.55 1.09
CA GLY A 390 -34.59 7.85 0.64
C GLY A 390 -33.47 8.40 1.54
N ALA A 391 -32.94 7.59 2.45
CA ALA A 391 -32.00 8.01 3.48
C ALA A 391 -30.70 8.56 2.90
N GLY A 392 -30.17 9.60 3.56
CA GLY A 392 -28.89 10.22 3.21
C GLY A 392 -27.69 9.35 3.59
N THR A 393 -26.52 9.67 3.03
CA THR A 393 -25.28 8.95 3.35
C THR A 393 -24.85 9.12 4.81
N SER A 394 -25.41 10.06 5.55
CA SER A 394 -25.08 10.34 6.95
C SER A 394 -25.95 9.57 7.96
N ASP A 395 -26.98 8.85 7.50
CA ASP A 395 -27.95 8.17 8.38
C ASP A 395 -27.42 6.83 8.89
N ALA A 396 -26.77 6.86 10.05
CA ALA A 396 -26.14 5.69 10.63
C ALA A 396 -27.15 4.67 11.16
N ASP A 397 -28.34 5.12 11.53
CA ASP A 397 -29.38 4.28 12.11
C ASP A 397 -30.05 3.49 10.98
N ALA A 398 -30.44 4.17 9.89
CA ALA A 398 -30.93 3.53 8.69
C ALA A 398 -29.94 2.49 8.15
N TYR A 399 -28.64 2.82 8.09
CA TYR A 399 -27.61 1.89 7.62
C TYR A 399 -27.53 0.59 8.45
N ARG A 400 -27.72 0.67 9.77
CA ARG A 400 -27.66 -0.50 10.67
C ARG A 400 -28.91 -1.37 10.58
N GLU A 401 -30.07 -0.76 10.37
CA GLU A 401 -31.36 -1.45 10.48
C GLU A 401 -31.89 -1.96 9.13
N ILE A 402 -31.46 -1.35 8.01
CA ILE A 402 -32.09 -1.55 6.70
C ILE A 402 -32.17 -3.00 6.24
N LEU A 403 -31.16 -3.83 6.50
CA LEU A 403 -31.19 -5.24 6.07
C LEU A 403 -32.30 -6.03 6.80
N ALA A 404 -32.57 -5.71 8.06
CA ALA A 404 -33.69 -6.28 8.80
C ALA A 404 -35.02 -5.70 8.29
N GLU A 405 -35.05 -4.41 7.94
CA GLU A 405 -36.22 -3.71 7.46
C GLU A 405 -36.71 -4.22 6.10
N VAL A 406 -35.80 -4.38 5.14
CA VAL A 406 -36.05 -4.96 3.82
C VAL A 406 -36.70 -6.33 3.96
N ARG A 407 -36.16 -7.18 4.85
CA ARG A 407 -36.72 -8.50 5.13
C ARG A 407 -38.11 -8.41 5.77
N ARG A 408 -38.31 -7.52 6.74
CA ARG A 408 -39.60 -7.29 7.42
C ARG A 408 -40.68 -6.81 6.46
N ARG A 409 -40.33 -5.93 5.52
CA ARG A 409 -41.25 -5.37 4.50
C ARG A 409 -41.53 -6.32 3.34
N GLY A 410 -40.78 -7.43 3.25
CA GLY A 410 -40.89 -8.41 2.17
C GLY A 410 -40.41 -7.88 0.82
N ILE A 411 -39.41 -6.98 0.83
CA ILE A 411 -38.85 -6.40 -0.39
C ILE A 411 -37.85 -7.41 -0.98
N GLU A 412 -38.02 -7.76 -2.26
CA GLU A 412 -37.08 -8.60 -2.99
C GLU A 412 -35.80 -7.82 -3.29
N VAL A 413 -34.63 -8.41 -3.05
CA VAL A 413 -33.33 -7.81 -3.37
C VAL A 413 -32.54 -8.74 -4.28
N GLU A 414 -32.13 -8.21 -5.42
CA GLU A 414 -31.29 -8.90 -6.40
C GLU A 414 -29.97 -8.14 -6.54
N ILE A 415 -28.84 -8.82 -6.43
CA ILE A 415 -27.51 -8.21 -6.47
C ILE A 415 -26.68 -8.93 -7.54
N LEU A 416 -26.27 -8.21 -8.58
CA LEU A 416 -25.55 -8.75 -9.72
C LEU A 416 -24.18 -8.07 -9.88
N GLU A 417 -23.20 -8.85 -10.31
CA GLU A 417 -21.93 -8.33 -10.80
C GLU A 417 -22.05 -8.01 -12.29
N VAL A 418 -21.50 -6.87 -12.73
CA VAL A 418 -21.44 -6.47 -14.14
C VAL A 418 -20.01 -6.24 -14.59
N ASP A 419 -19.67 -6.68 -15.79
CA ASP A 419 -18.34 -6.53 -16.39
C ASP A 419 -18.23 -5.19 -17.15
N GLU A 420 -18.55 -4.09 -16.47
CA GLU A 420 -18.39 -2.73 -16.99
C GLU A 420 -17.69 -1.84 -15.94
N PRO A 421 -16.49 -1.30 -16.22
CA PRO A 421 -15.71 -0.57 -15.22
C PRO A 421 -16.45 0.61 -14.58
N SER A 422 -16.37 0.71 -13.26
CA SER A 422 -16.97 1.78 -12.45
C SER A 422 -18.50 1.84 -12.42
N VAL A 423 -19.22 0.94 -13.11
CA VAL A 423 -20.69 0.99 -13.18
C VAL A 423 -21.34 0.64 -11.85
N GLN A 424 -22.37 1.42 -11.50
CA GLN A 424 -23.32 1.12 -10.46
C GLN A 424 -24.73 1.46 -10.98
N ARG A 425 -25.62 0.46 -11.01
CA ARG A 425 -27.02 0.63 -11.42
C ARG A 425 -27.95 0.20 -10.31
N VAL A 426 -28.94 1.03 -10.01
CA VAL A 426 -30.00 0.71 -9.05
C VAL A 426 -31.33 0.81 -9.77
N THR A 427 -32.08 -0.28 -9.77
CA THR A 427 -33.44 -0.35 -10.33
C THR A 427 -34.42 -0.65 -9.20
N ILE A 428 -35.51 0.11 -9.14
CA ILE A 428 -36.56 -0.03 -8.13
C ILE A 428 -37.86 -0.37 -8.84
N GLU A 429 -38.46 -1.48 -8.47
CA GLU A 429 -39.84 -1.81 -8.85
C GLU A 429 -40.79 -1.39 -7.73
N ALA A 430 -41.73 -0.51 -8.06
CA ALA A 430 -42.69 0.05 -7.11
C ALA A 430 -44.12 -0.06 -7.66
N GLU A 431 -45.11 0.17 -6.79
CA GLU A 431 -46.52 0.01 -7.15
C GLU A 431 -47.03 0.96 -8.24
N LYS A 432 -46.55 2.20 -8.26
CA LYS A 432 -47.05 3.23 -9.19
C LYS A 432 -46.05 3.52 -10.30
N GLN A 433 -44.79 3.74 -9.94
CA GLN A 433 -43.75 4.09 -10.91
C GLN A 433 -42.43 3.42 -10.54
N ASN A 434 -41.92 2.61 -11.47
CA ASN A 434 -40.58 2.05 -11.40
C ASN A 434 -39.54 3.12 -11.71
N SER A 435 -38.32 2.91 -11.22
CA SER A 435 -37.20 3.77 -11.55
C SER A 435 -35.93 2.97 -11.80
N MET A 436 -34.99 3.60 -12.50
CA MET A 436 -33.65 3.07 -12.72
C MET A 436 -32.69 4.25 -12.79
N VAL A 437 -31.52 4.09 -12.20
CA VAL A 437 -30.39 5.02 -12.33
C VAL A 437 -29.16 4.23 -12.70
N ASP A 438 -28.54 4.58 -13.83
CA ASP A 438 -27.25 4.07 -14.29
C ASP A 438 -26.19 5.15 -14.13
N SER A 439 -25.15 4.85 -13.36
CA SER A 439 -24.09 5.80 -13.09
C SER A 439 -22.71 5.17 -13.01
N LEU A 440 -21.68 6.00 -13.15
CA LEU A 440 -20.28 5.63 -12.88
C LEU A 440 -19.83 6.19 -11.54
N ASN A 441 -19.23 5.33 -10.72
CA ASN A 441 -18.65 5.72 -9.44
C ASN A 441 -17.40 6.60 -9.63
N ARG A 442 -17.32 7.74 -8.94
CA ARG A 442 -16.18 8.69 -9.00
C ARG A 442 -15.58 9.03 -7.64
N GLY A 443 -15.91 8.26 -6.60
CA GLY A 443 -15.42 8.51 -5.25
C GLY A 443 -15.92 9.82 -4.64
N GLY A 444 -15.77 10.00 -3.34
CA GLY A 444 -16.20 11.24 -2.69
C GLY A 444 -17.74 11.42 -2.65
N ALA A 445 -18.51 10.34 -2.74
CA ALA A 445 -19.97 10.36 -2.93
C ALA A 445 -20.47 10.98 -4.25
N ARG A 446 -19.57 11.18 -5.22
CA ARG A 446 -19.85 11.77 -6.54
C ARG A 446 -20.11 10.67 -7.58
N LEU A 447 -20.89 10.97 -8.61
CA LEU A 447 -21.18 10.04 -9.69
C LEU A 447 -21.30 10.73 -11.04
N VAL A 448 -21.08 9.98 -12.12
CA VAL A 448 -21.45 10.38 -13.48
C VAL A 448 -22.80 9.76 -13.77
N LEU A 449 -23.83 10.57 -14.01
CA LEU A 449 -25.14 10.07 -14.42
C LEU A 449 -25.10 9.73 -15.92
N ARG A 450 -25.25 8.46 -16.26
CA ARG A 450 -25.27 7.98 -17.66
C ARG A 450 -26.67 7.95 -18.22
N ASP A 451 -27.58 7.35 -17.46
CA ASP A 451 -28.97 7.15 -17.85
C ASP A 451 -29.86 7.05 -16.60
N ALA A 452 -31.14 7.36 -16.76
CA ALA A 452 -32.13 7.19 -15.72
C ALA A 452 -33.54 7.10 -16.31
N SER A 453 -34.37 6.24 -15.71
CA SER A 453 -35.80 6.13 -16.03
C SER A 453 -36.64 6.53 -14.80
N PRO A 454 -37.74 7.29 -14.99
CA PRO A 454 -38.35 7.66 -16.28
C PRO A 454 -37.73 8.87 -17.00
N SER A 455 -36.87 9.66 -16.34
CA SER A 455 -36.25 10.84 -16.98
C SER A 455 -34.86 11.12 -16.40
N VAL A 456 -33.90 11.36 -17.30
CA VAL A 456 -32.54 11.80 -16.98
C VAL A 456 -32.54 13.23 -16.46
N GLU A 457 -33.36 14.10 -17.04
CA GLU A 457 -33.50 15.49 -16.61
C GLU A 457 -34.00 15.55 -15.16
N ARG A 458 -35.05 14.79 -14.84
CA ARG A 458 -35.55 14.73 -13.46
C ARG A 458 -34.53 14.14 -12.50
N ALA A 459 -33.74 13.15 -12.93
CA ALA A 459 -32.66 12.60 -12.13
C ALA A 459 -31.57 13.64 -11.79
N ARG A 460 -31.26 14.56 -12.73
CA ARG A 460 -30.33 15.67 -12.51
C ARG A 460 -30.90 16.70 -11.53
N GLU A 461 -32.17 17.06 -11.67
CA GLU A 461 -32.85 17.95 -10.72
C GLU A 461 -32.85 17.37 -9.30
N ILE A 462 -33.18 16.07 -9.15
CA ILE A 462 -33.13 15.37 -7.86
C ILE A 462 -31.71 15.39 -7.30
N ALA A 463 -30.68 15.18 -8.14
CA ALA A 463 -29.31 15.26 -7.66
C ALA A 463 -28.97 16.65 -7.11
N GLU A 464 -29.40 17.72 -7.76
CA GLU A 464 -29.24 19.10 -7.27
C GLU A 464 -30.02 19.33 -5.95
N GLU A 465 -31.29 18.91 -5.88
CA GLU A 465 -32.15 19.01 -4.69
C GLU A 465 -31.51 18.31 -3.47
N LEU A 466 -30.86 17.16 -3.71
CA LEU A 466 -30.22 16.35 -2.69
C LEU A 466 -28.75 16.73 -2.43
N ASN A 467 -28.24 17.79 -3.07
CA ASN A 467 -26.82 18.21 -3.03
C ASN A 467 -25.83 17.09 -3.46
N ILE A 468 -26.25 16.22 -4.36
CA ILE A 468 -25.42 15.17 -4.96
C ILE A 468 -24.60 15.77 -6.10
N VAL A 469 -23.29 15.67 -6.00
CA VAL A 469 -22.37 16.21 -7.02
C VAL A 469 -22.29 15.26 -8.22
N LEU A 470 -22.82 15.71 -9.35
CA LEU A 470 -22.66 15.08 -10.65
C LEU A 470 -21.37 15.56 -11.33
N ILE A 471 -20.63 14.63 -11.97
CA ILE A 471 -19.44 14.93 -12.77
C ILE A 471 -19.71 14.50 -14.22
N ASP A 472 -19.13 15.22 -15.19
CA ASP A 472 -19.33 14.95 -16.61
C ASP A 472 -18.59 13.70 -17.12
N GLN A 473 -17.50 13.27 -16.44
CA GLN A 473 -16.69 12.11 -16.81
C GLN A 473 -16.10 11.35 -15.63
#